data_AF-A0A6A6D7H5-F1
#
_entry.id   AF-A0A6A6D7H5-F1
#
_cell.length_a   1.000
_cell.length_b   1.000
_cell.length_c   1.000
_cell.angle_alpha   90.00
_cell.angle_beta   90.00
_cell.angle_gamma   90.00
#
_symmetry.space_group_name_H-M   'P 1'
#
loop_
_entity.id
_entity.type
_entity.pdbx_description
1 polymer ?
#
loop_
_entity_poly.entity_id
_entity_poly.type
_entity_poly.pdbx_seq_one_letter_code
_entity_poly.pdbx_strand_id
1 'polypeptide(L)'
;MPSCTDMAEQVTENDPTPKENVTSAAGTGGDASTDTTKMEHEGDAERNGYVVMKHAIPESIIAETHVDESEFKVSPSGQYKEFKKGAPGQKIVEYFVKNVSKQSLIDLGVSKTNAEKNPITVAFGEYLLDEHEPLVQRRTAGPSSYVYVTIATSERLSPEEGLPEFIPGSHRLQAGTIGEIFNLETDKITLYRGWAVAWTPQLLSKWPRGGGGSYVLLVYPKEA
;
A
#
# COMPACT_ATOMS: atom_id res chain seq x y z
N MET A 1 -19.28 -0.22 61.69
CA MET A 1 -18.14 -0.37 62.63
C MET A 1 -17.15 -1.32 61.98
N PRO A 2 -15.86 -0.95 61.89
CA PRO A 2 -14.83 -1.74 61.21
C PRO A 2 -14.24 -2.79 62.17
N SER A 3 -13.81 -3.93 61.64
CA SER A 3 -12.98 -4.90 62.37
C SER A 3 -11.55 -4.81 61.85
N CYS A 4 -10.65 -4.45 62.75
CA CYS A 4 -9.21 -4.37 62.59
C CYS A 4 -8.55 -5.71 62.97
N THR A 5 -7.58 -6.17 62.17
CA THR A 5 -6.31 -6.82 62.58
C THR A 5 -5.48 -6.94 61.29
N ASP A 6 -4.51 -6.11 60.94
CA ASP A 6 -3.21 -5.72 61.52
C ASP A 6 -2.09 -6.78 61.50
N MET A 7 -0.94 -6.33 60.95
CA MET A 7 0.45 -6.82 61.06
C MET A 7 0.87 -8.02 60.18
N ALA A 8 2.07 -8.15 59.62
CA ALA A 8 3.26 -7.33 59.36
C ALA A 8 4.17 -8.23 58.47
N GLU A 9 4.66 -7.73 57.34
CA GLU A 9 6.07 -7.46 57.07
C GLU A 9 7.08 -8.56 57.48
N GLN A 10 7.75 -9.16 56.49
CA GLN A 10 9.20 -9.36 56.55
C GLN A 10 9.81 -9.54 55.15
N VAL A 11 10.74 -8.62 54.88
CA VAL A 11 11.72 -8.56 53.80
C VAL A 11 12.84 -9.55 54.10
N THR A 12 13.29 -10.31 53.10
CA THR A 12 14.71 -10.73 53.01
C THR A 12 15.15 -10.80 51.54
N GLU A 13 15.93 -9.79 51.19
CA GLU A 13 17.04 -9.76 50.24
C GLU A 13 17.79 -11.10 50.12
N ASN A 14 18.13 -11.50 48.89
CA ASN A 14 19.43 -12.08 48.51
C ASN A 14 19.49 -12.26 46.98
N ASP A 15 20.23 -11.36 46.35
CA ASP A 15 20.81 -11.49 45.00
C ASP A 15 21.87 -12.61 44.99
N PRO A 16 22.11 -13.27 43.85
CA PRO A 16 23.38 -12.96 43.18
C PRO A 16 23.28 -12.96 41.65
N THR A 17 23.78 -11.89 41.03
CA THR A 17 24.21 -11.83 39.63
C THR A 17 25.64 -12.42 39.46
N PRO A 18 26.19 -12.58 38.24
CA PRO A 18 25.66 -13.17 37.00
C PRO A 18 26.63 -14.23 36.43
N LYS A 19 26.21 -15.07 35.47
CA LYS A 19 27.17 -15.83 34.63
C LYS A 19 27.11 -15.37 33.18
N GLU A 20 28.23 -14.79 32.77
CA GLU A 20 28.64 -14.49 31.40
C GLU A 20 28.56 -15.74 30.51
N ASN A 21 28.09 -15.56 29.29
CA ASN A 21 28.58 -16.35 28.16
C ASN A 21 29.03 -15.39 27.08
N VAL A 22 30.35 -15.18 27.07
CA VAL A 22 31.10 -14.50 26.02
C VAL A 22 31.18 -15.43 24.82
N THR A 23 30.81 -14.94 23.64
CA THR A 23 31.45 -15.40 22.40
C THR A 23 31.67 -14.19 21.51
N SER A 24 32.90 -13.68 21.55
CA SER A 24 33.41 -12.67 20.64
C SER A 24 34.00 -13.36 19.41
N ALA A 25 33.62 -12.88 18.23
CA ALA A 25 34.51 -12.88 17.07
C ALA A 25 34.49 -11.44 16.51
N ALA A 26 35.58 -10.73 16.72
CA ALA A 26 35.84 -9.42 16.16
C ALA A 26 36.30 -9.56 14.70
N GLY A 27 35.87 -8.62 13.85
CA GLY A 27 36.27 -8.50 12.46
C GLY A 27 35.92 -7.12 11.90
N THR A 28 36.66 -6.11 12.37
CA THR A 28 37.14 -4.89 11.70
C THR A 28 36.34 -4.27 10.54
N GLY A 29 35.81 -3.07 10.78
CA GLY A 29 35.95 -1.85 9.96
C GLY A 29 35.58 -1.90 8.47
N GLY A 30 34.47 -1.27 8.13
CA GLY A 30 34.11 -0.89 6.77
C GLY A 30 33.00 0.15 6.77
N ASP A 31 33.33 1.32 6.23
CA ASP A 31 32.48 2.48 5.99
C ASP A 31 31.20 2.16 5.21
N ALA A 32 30.26 3.10 5.29
CA ALA A 32 29.00 3.21 4.56
C ALA A 32 27.86 2.29 5.04
N SER A 33 27.15 2.76 6.07
CA SER A 33 25.72 2.48 6.21
C SER A 33 24.99 3.20 5.06
N THR A 34 24.98 2.60 3.87
CA THR A 34 23.88 2.82 2.94
C THR A 34 22.63 2.34 3.65
N ASP A 35 21.80 3.28 4.07
CA ASP A 35 20.47 3.03 4.61
C ASP A 35 19.58 2.47 3.49
N THR A 36 19.83 1.21 3.12
CA THR A 36 18.92 0.42 2.32
C THR A 36 17.84 -0.06 3.28
N THR A 37 16.86 0.80 3.53
CA THR A 37 15.59 0.40 4.15
C THR A 37 15.07 -0.76 3.31
N LYS A 38 15.18 -1.97 3.85
CA LYS A 38 14.82 -3.19 3.13
C LYS A 38 13.33 -3.10 2.83
N MET A 39 12.98 -3.07 1.55
CA MET A 39 11.57 -3.00 1.14
C MET A 39 10.80 -4.19 1.70
N GLU A 40 9.82 -3.92 2.54
CA GLU A 40 8.94 -4.92 3.12
C GLU A 40 7.68 -5.08 2.27
N HIS A 41 7.21 -6.32 2.14
CA HIS A 41 6.00 -6.64 1.42
C HIS A 41 4.98 -7.22 2.40
N GLU A 42 3.73 -6.78 2.29
CA GLU A 42 2.62 -7.27 3.09
C GLU A 42 1.46 -7.70 2.18
N GLY A 43 0.87 -8.85 2.49
CA GLY A 43 -0.10 -9.52 1.61
C GLY A 43 0.57 -10.46 0.60
N ASP A 44 -0.28 -11.16 -0.14
CA ASP A 44 0.11 -12.18 -1.12
C ASP A 44 -0.65 -11.90 -2.42
N ALA A 45 0.09 -11.61 -3.50
CA ALA A 45 -0.47 -11.22 -4.79
C ALA A 45 -1.42 -12.29 -5.34
N GLU A 46 -1.00 -13.55 -5.26
CA GLU A 46 -1.79 -14.64 -5.78
C GLU A 46 -3.06 -14.79 -4.96
N ARG A 47 -2.93 -14.92 -3.63
CA ARG A 47 -4.03 -15.20 -2.70
C ARG A 47 -5.01 -14.04 -2.60
N ASN A 48 -4.50 -12.83 -2.37
CA ASN A 48 -5.31 -11.65 -2.07
C ASN A 48 -5.70 -10.89 -3.33
N GLY A 49 -4.90 -10.97 -4.40
CA GLY A 49 -5.06 -10.16 -5.61
C GLY A 49 -4.39 -8.78 -5.52
N TYR A 50 -3.69 -8.50 -4.43
CA TYR A 50 -2.89 -7.30 -4.23
C TYR A 50 -1.71 -7.57 -3.28
N VAL A 51 -0.72 -6.68 -3.29
CA VAL A 51 0.43 -6.65 -2.37
C VAL A 51 0.74 -5.21 -1.99
N VAL A 52 0.94 -4.97 -0.71
CA VAL A 52 1.45 -3.69 -0.18
C VAL A 52 2.98 -3.73 -0.19
N MET A 53 3.59 -2.70 -0.76
CA MET A 53 5.04 -2.48 -0.85
C MET A 53 5.40 -1.28 0.02
N LYS A 54 6.00 -1.54 1.18
CA LYS A 54 6.40 -0.50 2.13
C LYS A 54 7.66 0.19 1.63
N HIS A 55 7.71 1.52 1.78
CA HIS A 55 8.84 2.35 1.32
C HIS A 55 9.17 2.14 -0.16
N ALA A 56 8.14 1.96 -1.00
CA ALA A 56 8.31 1.75 -2.43
C ALA A 56 9.06 2.91 -3.11
N ILE A 57 8.77 4.13 -2.67
CA ILE A 57 9.41 5.36 -3.12
C ILE A 57 9.90 6.14 -1.89
N PRO A 58 11.16 6.62 -1.86
CA PRO A 58 11.64 7.52 -0.84
C PRO A 58 10.79 8.79 -0.75
N GLU A 59 10.48 9.23 0.47
CA GLU A 59 9.68 10.43 0.69
C GLU A 59 10.31 11.69 0.08
N SER A 60 11.64 11.77 0.00
CA SER A 60 12.35 12.88 -0.65
C SER A 60 11.99 13.00 -2.14
N ILE A 61 11.83 11.88 -2.85
CA ILE A 61 11.41 11.87 -4.25
C ILE A 61 9.95 12.33 -4.38
N ILE A 62 9.10 11.92 -3.45
CA ILE A 62 7.70 12.37 -3.41
C ILE A 62 7.62 13.88 -3.14
N ALA A 63 8.39 14.39 -2.18
CA ALA A 63 8.38 15.80 -1.79
C ALA A 63 8.87 16.75 -2.91
N GLU A 64 9.80 16.30 -3.75
CA GLU A 64 10.26 17.05 -4.92
C GLU A 64 9.24 17.04 -6.09
N THR A 65 8.18 16.24 -5.99
CA THR A 65 7.18 16.09 -7.06
C THR A 65 6.11 17.18 -6.93
N HIS A 66 6.20 18.22 -7.76
CA HIS A 66 5.17 19.27 -7.88
C HIS A 66 4.10 18.95 -8.93
N VAL A 67 2.87 18.64 -8.50
CA VAL A 67 1.74 18.43 -9.40
C VAL A 67 1.02 19.76 -9.63
N ASP A 68 0.69 20.09 -10.88
CA ASP A 68 -0.15 21.23 -11.19
C ASP A 68 -1.62 20.83 -11.01
N GLU A 69 -2.21 21.26 -9.90
CA GLU A 69 -3.58 20.92 -9.52
C GLU A 69 -4.64 21.78 -10.23
N SER A 70 -4.23 22.78 -11.03
CA SER A 70 -5.15 23.75 -11.65
C SER A 70 -6.00 23.15 -12.76
N GLU A 71 -5.49 22.13 -13.47
CA GLU A 71 -6.20 21.45 -14.55
C GLU A 71 -6.44 19.99 -14.20
N PHE A 72 -7.69 19.63 -13.93
CA PHE A 72 -8.08 18.26 -13.60
C PHE A 72 -9.28 17.77 -14.41
N LYS A 73 -9.50 16.46 -14.36
CA LYS A 73 -10.71 15.79 -14.86
C LYS A 73 -11.25 14.89 -13.75
N VAL A 74 -12.52 15.06 -13.41
CA VAL A 74 -13.22 14.15 -12.51
C VAL A 74 -13.54 12.85 -13.25
N SER A 75 -13.33 11.71 -12.59
CA SER A 75 -13.63 10.40 -13.12
C SER A 75 -15.15 10.27 -13.40
N PRO A 76 -15.58 9.39 -14.32
CA PRO A 76 -17.01 9.18 -14.56
C PRO A 76 -17.77 8.69 -13.32
N SER A 77 -17.10 8.06 -12.36
CA SER A 77 -17.71 7.65 -11.09
C SER A 77 -17.85 8.79 -10.09
N GLY A 78 -17.18 9.93 -10.30
CA GLY A 78 -17.16 11.06 -9.37
C GLY A 78 -16.23 10.89 -8.17
N GLN A 79 -15.56 9.74 -8.04
CA GLN A 79 -14.84 9.35 -6.82
C GLN A 79 -13.42 9.90 -6.72
N TYR A 80 -12.85 10.34 -7.84
CA TYR A 80 -11.51 10.91 -7.86
C TYR A 80 -11.37 11.89 -9.02
N LYS A 81 -10.41 12.81 -8.89
CA LYS A 81 -9.95 13.67 -9.97
C LYS A 81 -8.54 13.25 -10.39
N GLU A 82 -8.29 13.29 -11.69
CA GLU A 82 -6.96 13.11 -12.27
C GLU A 82 -6.46 14.47 -12.77
N PHE A 83 -5.22 14.81 -12.42
CA PHE A 83 -4.57 16.03 -12.86
C PHE A 83 -4.02 15.85 -14.28
N LYS A 84 -4.34 16.79 -15.19
CA LYS A 84 -3.99 16.71 -16.62
C LYS A 84 -2.58 17.20 -16.91
N LYS A 85 -2.13 18.20 -16.15
CA LYS A 85 -0.80 18.79 -16.25
C LYS A 85 -0.02 18.42 -15.01
N GLY A 86 1.16 17.85 -15.23
CA GLY A 86 2.02 17.41 -14.15
C GLY A 86 3.12 16.53 -14.71
N ALA A 87 4.25 17.12 -15.04
CA ALA A 87 5.49 16.36 -15.10
C ALA A 87 6.27 16.65 -13.83
N PRO A 88 6.18 15.75 -12.82
CA PRO A 88 7.39 15.28 -12.16
C PRO A 88 7.35 13.81 -11.70
N GLY A 89 6.35 13.03 -12.12
CA GLY A 89 6.33 11.58 -11.83
C GLY A 89 7.48 10.80 -12.46
N GLN A 90 8.27 11.43 -13.33
CA GLN A 90 9.43 10.80 -13.95
C GLN A 90 10.44 10.31 -12.92
N LYS A 91 10.73 11.06 -11.85
CA LYS A 91 11.63 10.57 -10.78
C LYS A 91 11.03 9.40 -10.02
N ILE A 92 9.71 9.44 -9.75
CA ILE A 92 8.97 8.33 -9.13
C ILE A 92 9.06 7.08 -10.01
N VAL A 93 8.81 7.22 -11.32
CA VAL A 93 8.86 6.12 -12.30
C VAL A 93 10.28 5.58 -12.44
N GLU A 94 11.27 6.45 -12.64
CA GLU A 94 12.68 6.08 -12.77
C GLU A 94 13.15 5.33 -11.51
N TYR A 95 12.83 5.86 -10.33
CA TYR A 95 13.17 5.19 -9.08
C TYR A 95 12.44 3.86 -8.94
N PHE A 96 11.13 3.84 -9.20
CA PHE A 96 10.31 2.64 -9.10
C PHE A 96 10.90 1.55 -10.00
N VAL A 97 11.03 1.82 -11.30
CA VAL A 97 11.55 0.87 -12.29
C VAL A 97 12.93 0.35 -11.90
N LYS A 98 13.85 1.23 -11.49
CA LYS A 98 15.24 0.86 -11.20
C LYS A 98 15.44 0.12 -9.87
N ASN A 99 14.68 0.46 -8.82
CA ASN A 99 15.02 0.06 -7.45
C ASN A 99 13.95 -0.82 -6.77
N VAL A 100 12.72 -0.84 -7.27
CA VAL A 100 11.63 -1.62 -6.65
C VAL A 100 11.54 -2.99 -7.29
N SER A 101 11.52 -4.05 -6.46
CA SER A 101 11.34 -5.43 -6.94
C SER A 101 10.08 -5.55 -7.79
N LYS A 102 10.20 -6.22 -8.94
CA LYS A 102 9.09 -6.46 -9.88
C LYS A 102 8.31 -7.73 -9.61
N GLN A 103 8.71 -8.52 -8.60
CA GLN A 103 8.09 -9.81 -8.31
C GLN A 103 6.58 -9.68 -8.06
N SER A 104 6.15 -8.71 -7.26
CA SER A 104 4.72 -8.46 -6.99
C SER A 104 3.90 -8.19 -8.25
N LEU A 105 4.47 -7.51 -9.26
CA LEU A 105 3.79 -7.29 -10.54
C LEU A 105 3.69 -8.59 -11.34
N ILE A 106 4.77 -9.38 -11.31
CA ILE A 106 4.85 -10.68 -12.00
C ILE A 106 3.83 -11.66 -11.41
N ASP A 107 3.73 -11.72 -10.07
CA ASP A 107 2.77 -12.57 -9.37
C ASP A 107 1.31 -12.15 -9.63
N LEU A 108 1.08 -10.87 -9.96
CA LEU A 108 -0.22 -10.36 -10.42
C LEU A 108 -0.47 -10.58 -11.92
N GLY A 109 0.48 -11.20 -12.62
CA GLY A 109 0.36 -11.63 -14.02
C GLY A 109 1.02 -10.70 -15.04
N VAL A 110 1.86 -9.74 -14.62
CA VAL A 110 2.68 -8.95 -15.56
C VAL A 110 3.84 -9.78 -16.08
N SER A 111 4.02 -9.86 -17.41
CA SER A 111 5.20 -10.52 -17.95
C SER A 111 6.48 -9.86 -17.43
N LYS A 112 7.53 -10.65 -17.16
CA LYS A 112 8.83 -10.12 -16.68
C LYS A 112 9.33 -8.97 -17.57
N THR A 113 9.20 -9.11 -18.88
CA THR A 113 9.59 -8.09 -19.85
C THR A 113 8.84 -6.77 -19.67
N ASN A 114 7.53 -6.81 -19.39
CA ASN A 114 6.75 -5.59 -19.18
C ASN A 114 6.93 -5.00 -17.79
N ALA A 115 7.15 -5.83 -16.77
CA ALA A 115 7.36 -5.36 -15.40
C ALA A 115 8.63 -4.50 -15.27
N GLU A 116 9.64 -4.76 -16.10
CA GLU A 116 10.90 -4.00 -16.16
C GLU A 116 10.83 -2.74 -17.04
N LYS A 117 9.74 -2.56 -17.82
CA LYS A 117 9.55 -1.35 -18.64
C LYS A 117 8.94 -0.22 -17.82
N ASN A 118 8.95 0.98 -18.38
CA ASN A 118 8.14 2.07 -17.84
C ASN A 118 6.65 1.70 -17.93
N PRO A 119 5.83 2.12 -16.95
CA PRO A 119 4.39 1.96 -17.01
C PRO A 119 3.83 2.68 -18.24
N ILE A 120 2.81 2.12 -18.87
CA ILE A 120 2.17 2.70 -20.06
C ILE A 120 1.32 3.93 -19.73
N THR A 121 0.99 4.11 -18.45
CA THR A 121 0.24 5.25 -17.95
C THR A 121 0.75 5.60 -16.56
N VAL A 122 0.91 6.90 -16.34
CA VAL A 122 1.22 7.52 -15.06
C VAL A 122 0.17 8.59 -14.84
N ALA A 123 -0.66 8.44 -13.81
CA ALA A 123 -1.70 9.41 -13.49
C ALA A 123 -1.53 9.89 -12.05
N PHE A 124 -1.59 11.20 -11.86
CA PHE A 124 -1.68 11.80 -10.54
C PHE A 124 -3.15 12.08 -10.24
N GLY A 125 -3.57 11.75 -9.04
CA GLY A 125 -4.95 11.97 -8.65
C GLY A 125 -5.12 12.25 -7.17
N GLU A 126 -6.33 12.66 -6.85
CA GLU A 126 -6.82 12.84 -5.50
C GLU A 126 -8.23 12.27 -5.43
N TYR A 127 -8.49 11.49 -4.39
CA TYR A 127 -9.82 11.01 -4.10
C TYR A 127 -10.72 12.18 -3.67
N LEU A 128 -11.91 12.25 -4.24
CA LEU A 128 -12.89 13.26 -3.86
C LEU A 128 -13.71 12.74 -2.70
N LEU A 129 -14.11 13.66 -1.81
CA LEU A 129 -14.98 13.31 -0.69
C LEU A 129 -16.30 12.73 -1.22
N ASP A 130 -16.55 11.47 -0.90
CA ASP A 130 -17.82 10.81 -1.16
C ASP A 130 -18.61 10.68 0.15
N GLU A 131 -19.73 11.38 0.24
CA GLU A 131 -20.64 11.33 1.40
C GLU A 131 -21.72 10.25 1.24
N HIS A 132 -21.82 9.62 0.06
CA HIS A 132 -22.82 8.59 -0.19
C HIS A 132 -22.53 7.31 0.61
N GLU A 133 -23.55 6.46 0.76
CA GLU A 133 -23.33 5.15 1.38
C GLU A 133 -22.29 4.36 0.59
N PRO A 134 -21.30 3.72 1.23
CA PRO A 134 -20.30 2.93 0.55
C PRO A 134 -20.92 1.89 -0.39
N LEU A 135 -20.58 1.97 -1.67
CA LEU A 135 -21.09 1.05 -2.68
C LEU A 135 -20.05 -0.04 -2.97
N VAL A 136 -20.47 -1.30 -2.85
CA VAL A 136 -19.69 -2.43 -3.37
C VAL A 136 -19.76 -2.38 -4.89
N GLN A 137 -18.61 -2.14 -5.53
CA GLN A 137 -18.53 -2.12 -6.98
C GLN A 137 -18.45 -3.56 -7.47
N ARG A 138 -19.57 -4.08 -8.00
CA ARG A 138 -19.66 -5.43 -8.59
C ARG A 138 -18.94 -5.57 -9.95
N ARG A 139 -18.24 -4.54 -10.40
CA ARG A 139 -17.55 -4.51 -11.69
C ARG A 139 -16.06 -4.37 -11.43
N THR A 140 -15.27 -5.05 -12.25
CA THR A 140 -13.81 -4.93 -12.26
C THR A 140 -13.43 -3.46 -12.41
N ALA A 141 -12.45 -2.99 -11.63
CA ALA A 141 -12.03 -1.58 -11.59
C ALA A 141 -11.37 -1.10 -12.90
N GLY A 142 -11.07 -2.04 -13.81
CA GLY A 142 -10.48 -1.77 -15.12
C GLY A 142 -10.36 -3.04 -15.97
N PRO A 143 -9.74 -2.94 -17.16
CA PRO A 143 -9.51 -4.08 -18.03
C PRO A 143 -8.58 -5.12 -17.38
N SER A 144 -8.93 -6.40 -17.46
CA SER A 144 -8.17 -7.52 -16.86
C SER A 144 -6.73 -7.67 -17.40
N SER A 145 -6.43 -7.01 -18.52
CA SER A 145 -5.12 -6.95 -19.17
C SER A 145 -4.10 -6.08 -18.43
N TYR A 146 -4.48 -5.42 -17.33
CA TYR A 146 -3.60 -4.52 -16.58
C TYR A 146 -3.39 -4.93 -15.13
N VAL A 147 -2.29 -4.43 -14.57
CA VAL A 147 -2.02 -4.35 -13.14
C VAL A 147 -1.78 -2.89 -12.79
N TYR A 148 -2.32 -2.46 -11.65
CA TYR A 148 -2.24 -1.10 -11.17
C TYR A 148 -1.32 -1.04 -9.97
N VAL A 149 -0.53 0.03 -9.87
CA VAL A 149 0.24 0.36 -8.66
C VAL A 149 -0.22 1.73 -8.19
N THR A 150 -0.86 1.77 -7.03
CA THR A 150 -1.24 3.02 -6.36
C THR A 150 -0.19 3.36 -5.33
N ILE A 151 0.47 4.50 -5.46
CA ILE A 151 1.52 5.01 -4.57
C ILE A 151 0.96 6.22 -3.82
N ALA A 152 1.04 6.22 -2.50
CA ALA A 152 0.58 7.35 -1.70
C ALA A 152 1.55 8.54 -1.81
N THR A 153 1.01 9.72 -2.11
CA THR A 153 1.78 10.99 -2.09
C THR A 153 1.43 11.86 -0.89
N SER A 154 0.19 11.73 -0.40
CA SER A 154 -0.24 12.25 0.90
C SER A 154 0.49 11.53 2.06
N GLU A 155 0.50 12.14 3.25
CA GLU A 155 1.10 11.56 4.47
C GLU A 155 0.52 10.17 4.78
N ARG A 156 -0.79 10.05 4.56
CA ARG A 156 -1.57 8.85 4.78
C ARG A 156 -2.63 8.73 3.68
N LEU A 157 -2.79 7.52 3.19
CA LEU A 157 -3.80 7.13 2.23
C LEU A 157 -4.45 5.81 2.71
N SER A 158 -5.59 5.92 3.37
CA SER A 158 -6.44 4.80 3.80
C SER A 158 -7.89 5.02 3.33
N PRO A 159 -8.85 4.16 3.70
CA PRO A 159 -10.23 4.32 3.27
C PRO A 159 -10.85 5.67 3.68
N GLU A 160 -10.44 6.23 4.81
CA GLU A 160 -10.85 7.55 5.27
C GLU A 160 -10.41 8.67 4.32
N GLU A 161 -9.29 8.50 3.62
CA GLU A 161 -8.81 9.42 2.57
C GLU A 161 -9.27 9.01 1.16
N GLY A 162 -10.15 8.01 1.04
CA GLY A 162 -10.79 7.60 -0.21
C GLY A 162 -10.18 6.39 -0.91
N LEU A 163 -9.16 5.74 -0.33
CA LEU A 163 -8.59 4.52 -0.90
C LEU A 163 -9.63 3.38 -0.90
N PRO A 164 -9.85 2.66 -2.02
CA PRO A 164 -10.77 1.54 -2.05
C PRO A 164 -10.42 0.45 -1.02
N GLU A 165 -11.43 -0.10 -0.38
CA GLU A 165 -11.30 -1.34 0.38
C GLU A 165 -11.41 -2.52 -0.59
N PHE A 166 -10.55 -3.54 -0.46
CA PHE A 166 -10.54 -4.69 -1.37
C PHE A 166 -11.17 -5.91 -0.70
N ILE A 167 -11.88 -6.72 -1.48
CA ILE A 167 -12.31 -8.06 -1.02
C ILE A 167 -11.20 -9.05 -1.42
N PRO A 168 -10.42 -9.61 -0.48
CA PRO A 168 -9.30 -10.48 -0.81
C PRO A 168 -9.73 -11.74 -1.55
N GLY A 169 -8.99 -12.12 -2.60
CA GLY A 169 -9.27 -13.34 -3.38
C GLY A 169 -10.45 -13.22 -4.34
N SER A 170 -11.14 -12.06 -4.37
CA SER A 170 -12.31 -11.85 -5.23
C SER A 170 -11.99 -11.90 -6.73
N HIS A 171 -10.73 -11.70 -7.13
CA HIS A 171 -10.25 -11.84 -8.50
C HIS A 171 -10.35 -13.27 -9.05
N ARG A 172 -10.55 -14.26 -8.18
CA ARG A 172 -10.72 -15.68 -8.53
C ARG A 172 -12.19 -16.12 -8.56
N LEU A 173 -13.13 -15.27 -8.14
CA LEU A 173 -14.55 -15.61 -8.07
C LEU A 173 -15.16 -15.74 -9.47
N GLN A 174 -15.98 -16.76 -9.69
CA GLN A 174 -16.74 -16.93 -10.92
C GLN A 174 -18.03 -16.09 -10.87
N ALA A 175 -18.52 -15.66 -12.04
CA ALA A 175 -19.65 -14.73 -12.20
C ALA A 175 -21.00 -15.22 -11.59
N GLY A 176 -21.08 -16.43 -11.04
CA GLY A 176 -22.28 -17.00 -10.41
C GLY A 176 -22.45 -16.73 -8.92
N THR A 177 -21.44 -16.24 -8.20
CA THR A 177 -21.44 -16.15 -6.72
C THR A 177 -21.95 -14.81 -6.18
N ILE A 178 -22.67 -14.02 -6.99
CA ILE A 178 -22.95 -12.58 -6.78
C ILE A 178 -23.74 -12.28 -5.50
N GLY A 179 -24.56 -13.22 -5.02
CA GLY A 179 -25.36 -13.05 -3.80
C GLY A 179 -24.53 -13.02 -2.51
N GLU A 180 -23.39 -13.71 -2.47
CA GLU A 180 -22.57 -13.88 -1.26
C GLU A 180 -21.55 -12.74 -1.07
N ILE A 181 -21.28 -11.99 -2.14
CA ILE A 181 -20.25 -10.94 -2.19
C ILE A 181 -20.54 -9.77 -1.21
N PHE A 182 -21.80 -9.49 -0.91
CA PHE A 182 -22.20 -8.38 -0.03
C PHE A 182 -21.80 -8.58 1.43
N ASN A 183 -21.56 -9.82 1.83
CA ASN A 183 -21.21 -10.17 3.20
C ASN A 183 -19.72 -10.48 3.36
N LEU A 184 -18.94 -10.39 2.27
CA LEU A 184 -17.51 -10.64 2.34
C LEU A 184 -16.82 -9.49 3.06
N GLU A 185 -15.92 -9.84 3.97
CA GLU A 185 -15.06 -8.88 4.66
C GLU A 185 -14.14 -8.20 3.66
N THR A 186 -13.91 -6.91 3.89
CA THR A 186 -12.99 -6.08 3.11
C THR A 186 -11.72 -5.81 3.91
N ASP A 187 -10.59 -5.85 3.22
CA ASP A 187 -9.31 -5.44 3.78
C ASP A 187 -9.15 -3.92 3.62
N LYS A 188 -8.87 -3.27 4.75
CA LYS A 188 -8.61 -1.84 4.85
C LYS A 188 -7.12 -1.59 4.83
N ILE A 189 -6.60 -1.20 3.68
CA ILE A 189 -5.18 -0.90 3.51
C ILE A 189 -4.91 0.53 3.94
N THR A 190 -3.84 0.74 4.70
CA THR A 190 -3.29 2.07 4.96
C THR A 190 -1.91 2.17 4.32
N LEU A 191 -1.72 3.15 3.45
CA LEU A 191 -0.43 3.49 2.86
C LEU A 191 0.06 4.79 3.49
N TYR A 192 1.31 4.80 3.93
CA TYR A 192 2.00 6.06 4.26
C TYR A 192 2.67 6.64 3.04
N ARG A 193 3.08 7.91 3.07
CA ARG A 193 3.78 8.54 1.95
C ARG A 193 4.89 7.64 1.40
N GLY A 194 4.89 7.44 0.08
CA GLY A 194 5.88 6.60 -0.61
C GLY A 194 5.65 5.09 -0.50
N TRP A 195 4.68 4.63 0.29
CA TRP A 195 4.20 3.25 0.24
C TRP A 195 3.28 3.06 -0.96
N ALA A 196 3.18 1.82 -1.42
CA ALA A 196 2.40 1.48 -2.57
C ALA A 196 1.58 0.21 -2.37
N VAL A 197 0.50 0.07 -3.15
CA VAL A 197 -0.20 -1.20 -3.32
C VAL A 197 -0.22 -1.54 -4.81
N ALA A 198 0.27 -2.72 -5.16
CA ALA A 198 0.09 -3.31 -6.48
C ALA A 198 -1.15 -4.21 -6.44
N TRP A 199 -2.05 -4.08 -7.41
CA TRP A 199 -3.34 -4.78 -7.37
C TRP A 199 -3.90 -5.06 -8.76
N THR A 200 -4.72 -6.11 -8.86
CA THR A 200 -5.40 -6.47 -10.10
C THR A 200 -6.78 -5.83 -10.19
N PRO A 201 -7.20 -5.31 -11.37
CA PRO A 201 -8.53 -4.72 -11.54
C PRO A 201 -9.67 -5.73 -11.42
N GLN A 202 -9.35 -7.02 -11.41
CA GLN A 202 -10.34 -8.09 -11.22
C GLN A 202 -10.81 -8.20 -9.76
N LEU A 203 -10.19 -7.47 -8.84
CA LEU A 203 -10.69 -7.34 -7.48
C LEU A 203 -12.03 -6.61 -7.45
N LEU A 204 -12.91 -7.15 -6.64
CA LEU A 204 -14.07 -6.43 -6.15
C LEU A 204 -13.60 -5.48 -5.05
N SER A 205 -14.10 -4.27 -5.10
CA SER A 205 -13.76 -3.21 -4.16
C SER A 205 -15.00 -2.50 -3.67
N LYS A 206 -14.88 -1.93 -2.48
CA LYS A 206 -15.87 -1.07 -1.87
C LYS A 206 -15.27 0.31 -1.73
N TRP A 207 -15.98 1.30 -2.23
CA TRP A 207 -15.56 2.68 -2.11
C TRP A 207 -16.01 3.24 -0.76
N PRO A 208 -15.09 3.71 0.08
CA PRO A 208 -15.41 4.19 1.41
C PRO A 208 -16.00 5.61 1.38
N ARG A 209 -16.56 6.01 2.52
CA ARG A 209 -16.84 7.41 2.83
C ARG A 209 -15.54 8.09 3.21
N GLY A 210 -14.90 8.73 2.25
CA GLY A 210 -13.59 9.33 2.43
C GLY A 210 -13.17 10.14 1.21
N GLY A 211 -12.07 10.88 1.36
CA GLY A 211 -11.51 11.69 0.29
C GLY A 211 -10.36 12.56 0.77
N GLY A 212 -9.76 13.31 -0.16
CA GLY A 212 -8.60 14.18 0.08
C GLY A 212 -7.25 13.45 -0.01
N GLY A 213 -7.25 12.11 -0.13
CA GLY A 213 -6.03 11.34 -0.31
C GLY A 213 -5.46 11.49 -1.72
N SER A 214 -4.21 11.97 -1.81
CA SER A 214 -3.48 12.11 -3.06
C SER A 214 -2.60 10.89 -3.36
N TYR A 215 -2.50 10.53 -4.64
CA TYR A 215 -1.78 9.34 -5.11
C TYR A 215 -1.14 9.52 -6.50
N VAL A 216 -0.21 8.62 -6.81
CA VAL A 216 0.24 8.31 -8.18
C VAL A 216 -0.23 6.92 -8.55
N LEU A 217 -0.80 6.77 -9.74
CA LEU A 217 -1.19 5.50 -10.33
C LEU A 217 -0.25 5.15 -11.47
N LEU A 218 0.39 3.98 -11.38
CA LEU A 218 1.15 3.38 -12.47
C LEU A 218 0.36 2.22 -13.07
N VAL A 219 0.33 2.11 -14.40
CA VAL A 219 -0.38 1.03 -15.10
C VAL A 219 0.59 0.18 -15.90
N TYR A 220 0.57 -1.13 -15.66
CA TYR A 220 1.40 -2.12 -16.33
C TYR A 220 0.54 -3.10 -17.14
N PRO A 221 0.85 -3.33 -18.43
CA PRO A 221 0.18 -4.35 -19.25
C PRO A 221 0.68 -5.75 -18.90
N LYS A 222 -0.26 -6.70 -18.73
CA LYS A 222 0.04 -8.10 -18.43
C LYS A 222 0.79 -8.78 -19.58
N GLU A 223 0.26 -8.64 -20.79
CA GLU A 223 0.80 -9.22 -22.02
C GLU A 223 1.70 -8.23 -22.78
N ALA A 224 2.71 -8.76 -23.50
CA ALA A 224 3.71 -8.00 -24.24
C ALA A 224 3.28 -7.65 -25.67
#